data_AF-A0A3S0EC01-F1
#
_entry.id   AF-A0A3S0EC01-F1
#
_cell.length_a   1.000
_cell.length_b   1.000
_cell.length_c   1.000
_cell.angle_alpha   90.00
_cell.angle_beta   90.00
_cell.angle_gamma   90.00
#
_symmetry.space_group_name_H-M   'P 1'
#
loop_
_entity.id
_entity.type
_entity.pdbx_description
1 polymer ?
#
loop_
_entity_poly.entity_id
_entity_poly.type
_entity_poly.pdbx_seq_one_letter_code
_entity_poly.pdbx_strand_id
1 'polypeptide(L)'
;MENLAPLLVAATLIVSAFALSLNLPAKDALARNGQERERTGWRLIFEENFERPIGGEAAPWIRTPPGRADPFDDDGDYFHATGGADFTRQLDSFDTYRQTFRFGKDGWLTAELSARDPEKVGKPKNPPSLTNVAINGEPAALLSEPDHHGGIIIRPTHPLPTQYRIEYSLVGLDFGGSRNGQWAYSGRVNGYAENGAKTRHPWAFGPSNEIAKPYADWFGVKNTNGFYFLAIVDYPDPFPRNNVFIHTHRKVAIDAYTMAEKPSFQLCAPSGNHVTQDNTVNALFFSPGGMVESEPVSASECGTTYGDARAAPPVVSAAQLTPEVLPGERYRFAIERDRTGYTLEIQGNFRFSGKATYRFRRAFLQDGHPIWHYNQTREEYDGAYDRSFTYKGPFGLLEIPHSWPKDSAYPDFFIIGDPHTNYYEGTAAIADIRLYERD
;
A
#
# COMPACT_ATOMS: atom_id res chain seq x y z
N MET A 1 59.70 45.65 -49.19
CA MET A 1 58.72 44.56 -48.99
C MET A 1 57.48 45.23 -48.41
N GLU A 2 56.83 46.06 -49.23
CA GLU A 2 55.60 45.74 -49.97
C GLU A 2 54.40 45.56 -49.03
N ASN A 3 53.27 46.25 -49.14
CA ASN A 3 52.84 47.39 -49.94
C ASN A 3 51.44 47.81 -49.41
N LEU A 4 51.06 49.06 -49.64
CA LEU A 4 49.68 49.60 -49.78
C LEU A 4 48.78 49.78 -48.53
N ALA A 5 48.67 51.05 -48.11
CA ALA A 5 47.39 51.75 -47.90
C ALA A 5 47.04 52.49 -49.23
N PRO A 6 45.79 52.94 -49.55
CA PRO A 6 44.89 53.67 -48.65
C PRO A 6 43.34 53.57 -48.86
N LEU A 7 42.61 54.11 -47.87
CA LEU A 7 41.33 54.85 -47.89
C LEU A 7 40.17 54.41 -48.82
N LEU A 8 38.96 54.17 -48.26
CA LEU A 8 37.81 55.11 -48.27
C LEU A 8 36.52 54.52 -47.62
N VAL A 9 35.81 55.39 -46.88
CA VAL A 9 34.33 55.53 -46.70
C VAL A 9 33.51 54.51 -45.87
N ALA A 10 33.04 55.07 -44.74
CA ALA A 10 31.74 54.99 -44.07
C ALA A 10 30.71 53.91 -44.44
N ALA A 11 30.15 53.27 -43.42
CA ALA A 11 28.71 53.35 -43.12
C ALA A 11 28.42 52.63 -41.78
N THR A 12 27.95 53.39 -40.81
CA THR A 12 27.40 52.89 -39.55
C THR A 12 26.05 52.21 -39.83
N LEU A 13 25.97 50.89 -39.72
CA LEU A 13 24.73 50.13 -39.77
C LEU A 13 24.47 49.52 -38.39
N ILE A 14 23.62 50.21 -37.63
CA ILE A 14 22.96 49.68 -36.44
C ILE A 14 21.97 48.63 -36.95
N VAL A 15 22.31 47.35 -36.82
CA VAL A 15 21.35 46.26 -36.97
C VAL A 15 20.82 45.92 -35.59
N SER A 16 19.64 46.47 -35.30
CA SER A 16 18.78 46.01 -34.22
C SER A 16 18.35 44.57 -34.50
N ALA A 17 19.01 43.60 -33.87
CA ALA A 17 18.50 42.24 -33.83
C ALA A 17 17.33 42.19 -32.84
N PHE A 18 16.12 42.35 -33.38
CA PHE A 18 14.89 41.86 -32.76
C PHE A 18 15.04 40.35 -32.55
N ALA A 19 15.42 39.93 -31.35
CA ALA A 19 15.18 38.57 -30.91
C ALA A 19 13.67 38.44 -30.69
N LEU A 20 12.97 37.91 -31.69
CA LEU A 20 11.61 37.41 -31.55
C LEU A 20 11.63 36.35 -30.43
N SER A 21 11.21 36.76 -29.24
CA SER A 21 10.79 35.86 -28.19
C SER A 21 9.49 35.23 -28.68
N LEU A 22 9.58 34.03 -29.23
CA LEU A 22 8.42 33.16 -29.42
C LEU A 22 7.90 32.81 -28.03
N ASN A 23 6.99 33.66 -27.53
CA ASN A 23 6.05 33.30 -26.48
C ASN A 23 5.20 32.15 -27.02
N LEU A 24 5.65 30.92 -26.81
CA LEU A 24 4.80 29.75 -26.88
C LEU A 24 3.77 29.90 -25.75
N PRO A 25 2.48 30.09 -26.06
CA PRO A 25 1.48 30.23 -25.02
C PRO A 25 1.33 28.87 -24.31
N ALA A 26 1.49 28.92 -22.99
CA ALA A 26 0.99 28.03 -21.96
C ALA A 26 -0.13 27.06 -22.41
N LYS A 27 0.23 26.00 -23.14
CA LYS A 27 -0.69 24.92 -23.51
C LYS A 27 -0.88 23.87 -22.40
N ASP A 28 0.00 23.87 -21.40
CA ASP A 28 -0.07 22.91 -20.29
C ASP A 28 -0.83 23.44 -19.06
N ALA A 29 -1.00 24.76 -18.92
CA ALA A 29 -1.78 25.33 -17.81
C ALA A 29 -3.31 25.21 -18.03
N LEU A 30 -3.76 25.04 -19.27
CA LEU A 30 -5.17 24.85 -19.62
C LEU A 30 -5.59 23.37 -19.64
N ALA A 31 -4.64 22.43 -19.52
CA ALA A 31 -4.94 20.99 -19.40
C ALA A 31 -5.31 20.57 -17.97
N ARG A 32 -4.95 21.35 -16.93
CA ARG A 32 -5.34 21.09 -15.54
C ARG A 32 -6.82 21.41 -15.26
N ASN A 33 -7.39 22.43 -15.90
CA ASN A 33 -8.81 22.80 -15.73
C ASN A 33 -9.80 21.99 -16.60
N GLY A 34 -9.30 21.06 -17.43
CA GLY A 34 -10.12 20.32 -18.41
C GLY A 34 -10.43 18.86 -18.05
N GLN A 35 -9.82 18.32 -17.00
CA GLN A 35 -10.08 16.96 -16.50
C GLN A 35 -11.01 16.91 -15.28
N GLU A 36 -11.36 18.05 -14.69
CA GLU A 36 -12.43 18.22 -13.68
C GLU A 36 -13.84 18.17 -14.29
N ARG A 37 -14.08 17.31 -15.29
CA ARG A 37 -15.46 16.88 -15.48
C ARG A 37 -15.83 16.12 -14.22
N GLU A 38 -16.69 16.71 -13.39
CA GLU A 38 -17.54 15.99 -12.44
C GLU A 38 -17.79 14.61 -13.03
N ARG A 39 -17.13 13.60 -12.46
CA ARG A 39 -17.44 12.24 -12.85
C ARG A 39 -18.89 12.08 -12.51
N THR A 40 -19.73 11.86 -13.52
CA THR A 40 -21.18 11.88 -13.36
C THR A 40 -21.62 11.13 -12.09
N GLY A 41 -22.11 11.87 -11.10
CA GLY A 41 -22.56 11.36 -9.80
C GLY A 41 -21.49 11.25 -8.70
N TRP A 42 -20.30 11.83 -8.84
CA TRP A 42 -19.23 11.86 -7.83
C TRP A 42 -18.75 13.30 -7.60
N ARG A 43 -18.89 13.77 -6.36
CA ARG A 43 -18.46 15.09 -5.90
C ARG A 43 -17.13 15.01 -5.16
N LEU A 44 -16.14 15.79 -5.57
CA LEU A 44 -14.88 15.91 -4.84
C LEU A 44 -15.14 16.58 -3.49
N ILE A 45 -14.70 15.94 -2.39
CA ILE A 45 -14.82 16.51 -1.03
C ILE A 45 -13.47 16.85 -0.40
N PHE A 46 -12.43 16.07 -0.69
CA PHE A 46 -11.07 16.36 -0.25
C PHE A 46 -10.05 16.06 -1.34
N GLU A 47 -9.01 16.89 -1.39
CA GLU A 47 -7.80 16.69 -2.19
C GLU A 47 -6.60 17.07 -1.32
N GLU A 48 -5.58 16.22 -1.38
CA GLU A 48 -4.23 16.48 -0.87
C GLU A 48 -3.26 16.40 -2.04
N ASN A 49 -2.53 17.50 -2.29
CA ASN A 49 -1.58 17.64 -3.39
C ASN A 49 -0.14 17.92 -2.90
N PHE A 50 0.08 17.90 -1.59
CA PHE A 50 1.35 18.09 -0.88
C PHE A 50 2.02 19.45 -1.09
N GLU A 51 1.29 20.46 -1.57
CA GLU A 51 1.75 21.85 -1.59
C GLU A 51 1.92 22.41 -0.17
N ARG A 52 1.14 21.91 0.79
CA ARG A 52 1.25 22.26 2.20
C ARG A 52 2.22 21.32 2.91
N PRO A 53 3.01 21.83 3.87
CA PRO A 53 3.86 20.97 4.70
C PRO A 53 3.03 19.92 5.44
N ILE A 54 3.49 18.66 5.39
CA ILE A 54 2.91 17.52 6.10
C ILE A 54 3.12 17.66 7.62
N GLY A 55 4.25 18.24 8.04
CA GLY A 55 4.51 18.62 9.44
C GLY A 55 4.80 17.46 10.40
N GLY A 56 4.99 16.24 9.89
CA GLY A 56 5.18 15.04 10.71
C GLY A 56 6.41 15.04 11.63
N GLU A 57 7.46 15.77 11.26
CA GLU A 57 8.72 15.85 12.02
C GLU A 57 8.53 16.39 13.45
N ALA A 58 7.48 17.18 13.69
CA ALA A 58 7.18 17.73 15.01
C ALA A 58 6.40 16.76 15.93
N ALA A 59 5.83 15.69 15.38
CA ALA A 59 5.05 14.74 16.16
C ALA A 59 5.98 13.82 16.98
N PRO A 60 5.69 13.57 18.27
CA PRO A 60 6.52 12.71 19.08
C PRO A 60 6.37 11.23 18.71
N TRP A 61 7.45 10.47 18.84
CA TRP A 61 7.38 9.02 18.93
C TRP A 61 6.95 8.62 20.33
N ILE A 62 5.81 7.93 20.43
CA ILE A 62 5.23 7.51 21.71
C ILE A 62 5.36 6.00 21.82
N ARG A 63 6.00 5.53 22.89
CA ARG A 63 6.06 4.10 23.21
C ARG A 63 4.64 3.57 23.33
N THR A 64 4.34 2.54 22.55
CA THR A 64 3.02 1.94 22.46
C THR A 64 3.12 0.47 22.84
N PRO A 65 2.28 -0.03 23.77
CA PRO A 65 2.27 -1.46 24.08
C PRO A 65 1.83 -2.25 22.83
N PRO A 66 2.24 -3.52 22.70
CA PRO A 66 1.69 -4.42 21.70
C PRO A 66 0.16 -4.38 21.66
N GLY A 67 -0.42 -4.40 20.45
CA GLY A 67 -1.86 -4.37 20.27
C GLY A 67 -2.58 -5.59 20.81
N ARG A 68 -3.83 -5.39 21.26
CA ARG A 68 -4.76 -6.44 21.71
C ARG A 68 -6.20 -6.15 21.29
N ALA A 69 -6.40 -5.57 20.10
CA ALA A 69 -7.73 -5.23 19.59
C ALA A 69 -8.60 -6.49 19.37
N ASP A 70 -7.97 -7.60 18.96
CA ASP A 70 -8.61 -8.90 18.76
C ASP A 70 -7.58 -10.04 18.87
N PRO A 71 -7.98 -11.32 18.73
CA PRO A 71 -7.09 -12.47 18.87
C PRO A 71 -5.89 -12.54 17.92
N PHE A 72 -5.87 -11.77 16.83
CA PHE A 72 -4.79 -11.76 15.84
C PHE A 72 -3.88 -10.51 15.92
N ASP A 73 -4.16 -9.58 16.84
CA ASP A 73 -3.32 -8.40 17.06
C ASP A 73 -1.93 -8.78 17.61
N ASP A 74 -1.04 -7.81 17.77
CA ASP A 74 0.39 -8.02 18.02
C ASP A 74 0.69 -8.85 19.29
N ASP A 75 -0.16 -8.78 20.32
CA ASP A 75 -0.17 -9.60 21.54
C ASP A 75 -1.45 -10.46 21.64
N GLY A 76 -1.98 -10.87 20.49
CA GLY A 76 -3.22 -11.61 20.34
C GLY A 76 -3.12 -13.06 20.80
N ASP A 77 -4.27 -13.60 21.22
CA ASP A 77 -4.40 -14.96 21.76
C ASP A 77 -3.96 -16.05 20.76
N TYR A 78 -4.07 -15.79 19.46
CA TYR A 78 -3.56 -16.67 18.41
C TYR A 78 -2.06 -16.96 18.58
N PHE A 79 -1.26 -15.94 18.85
CA PHE A 79 0.18 -16.07 18.99
C PHE A 79 0.57 -16.73 20.32
N HIS A 80 -0.18 -16.47 21.39
CA HIS A 80 -0.01 -17.18 22.67
C HIS A 80 -0.34 -18.67 22.54
N ALA A 81 -1.43 -19.03 21.86
CA ALA A 81 -1.75 -20.43 21.59
C ALA A 81 -0.68 -21.12 20.70
N THR A 82 -0.05 -20.35 19.80
CA THR A 82 0.96 -20.85 18.86
C THR A 82 2.34 -21.02 19.48
N GLY A 83 2.80 -20.05 20.28
CA GLY A 83 4.18 -19.99 20.78
C GLY A 83 4.35 -19.95 22.29
N GLY A 84 3.26 -19.85 23.06
CA GLY A 84 3.28 -19.85 24.52
C GLY A 84 4.27 -18.85 25.12
N ALA A 85 4.97 -19.27 26.17
CA ALA A 85 5.95 -18.43 26.84
C ALA A 85 7.13 -18.00 25.95
N ASP A 86 7.43 -18.72 24.87
CA ASP A 86 8.49 -18.34 23.94
C ASP A 86 8.06 -17.13 23.12
N PHE A 87 6.81 -17.11 22.67
CA PHE A 87 6.25 -15.94 22.00
C PHE A 87 6.29 -14.70 22.91
N THR A 88 5.85 -14.82 24.18
CA THR A 88 5.94 -13.71 25.14
C THR A 88 7.37 -13.18 25.28
N ARG A 89 8.36 -14.06 25.43
CA ARG A 89 9.77 -13.65 25.52
C ARG A 89 10.27 -12.93 24.26
N GLN A 90 9.82 -13.36 23.07
CA GLN A 90 10.20 -12.75 21.80
C GLN A 90 9.53 -11.39 21.60
N LEU A 91 8.26 -11.25 21.96
CA LEU A 91 7.54 -9.98 21.92
C LEU A 91 8.13 -8.99 22.94
N ASP A 92 8.50 -9.47 24.13
CA ASP A 92 9.17 -8.69 25.17
C ASP A 92 10.62 -8.32 24.81
N SER A 93 11.17 -8.78 23.69
CA SER A 93 12.58 -8.52 23.34
C SER A 93 12.80 -7.12 22.73
N PHE A 94 11.74 -6.37 22.44
CA PHE A 94 11.80 -5.02 21.88
C PHE A 94 10.67 -4.15 22.43
N ASP A 95 10.80 -2.83 22.27
CA ASP A 95 9.69 -1.90 22.46
C ASP A 95 9.19 -1.41 21.10
N THR A 96 7.90 -1.10 20.98
CA THR A 96 7.31 -0.49 19.77
C THR A 96 6.95 0.96 20.05
N TYR A 97 7.18 1.83 19.07
CA TYR A 97 6.81 3.23 19.11
C TYR A 97 5.88 3.55 17.95
N ARG A 98 4.89 4.40 18.22
CA ARG A 98 3.97 4.95 17.24
C ARG A 98 4.22 6.45 17.09
N GLN A 99 4.20 6.94 15.85
CA GLN A 99 4.13 8.36 15.55
C GLN A 99 2.86 8.61 14.73
N THR A 100 2.05 9.56 15.18
CA THR A 100 0.75 9.87 14.58
C THR A 100 0.64 11.37 14.38
N PHE A 101 0.23 11.80 13.19
CA PHE A 101 -0.08 13.20 12.92
C PHE A 101 -1.10 13.35 11.80
N ARG A 102 -1.90 14.41 11.89
CA ARG A 102 -2.89 14.77 10.88
C ARG A 102 -2.32 15.77 9.90
N PHE A 103 -2.70 15.65 8.65
CA PHE A 103 -2.29 16.57 7.59
C PHE A 103 -3.38 16.73 6.53
N GLY A 104 -3.11 17.64 5.61
CA GLY A 104 -4.04 18.08 4.58
C GLY A 104 -5.14 18.99 5.07
N LYS A 105 -6.01 19.39 4.15
CA LYS A 105 -7.08 20.34 4.44
C LYS A 105 -7.96 19.83 5.59
N ASP A 106 -8.12 20.65 6.63
CA ASP A 106 -8.90 20.30 7.83
C ASP A 106 -8.39 19.05 8.58
N GLY A 107 -7.17 18.60 8.28
CA GLY A 107 -6.58 17.39 8.88
C GLY A 107 -7.35 16.12 8.52
N TRP A 108 -7.86 16.02 7.29
CA TRP A 108 -8.68 14.88 6.84
C TRP A 108 -7.89 13.57 6.69
N LEU A 109 -6.55 13.67 6.56
CA LEU A 109 -5.63 12.53 6.51
C LEU A 109 -4.88 12.39 7.83
N THR A 110 -4.50 11.16 8.15
CA THR A 110 -3.59 10.81 9.24
C THR A 110 -2.50 9.90 8.72
N ALA A 111 -1.26 10.25 9.05
CA ALA A 111 -0.12 9.37 8.90
C ALA A 111 0.07 8.58 10.19
N GLU A 112 0.27 7.27 10.05
CA GLU A 112 0.47 6.33 11.15
C GLU A 112 1.73 5.55 10.89
N LEU A 113 2.72 5.76 11.75
CA LEU A 113 4.04 5.19 11.62
C LEU A 113 4.35 4.32 12.83
N SER A 114 4.98 3.18 12.59
CA SER A 114 5.45 2.25 13.62
C SER A 114 6.94 2.02 13.46
N ALA A 115 7.65 1.84 14.58
CA ALA A 115 9.04 1.42 14.58
C ALA A 115 9.42 0.74 15.88
N ARG A 116 10.39 -0.18 15.81
CA ARG A 116 10.92 -0.89 16.98
C ARG A 116 12.12 -0.18 17.60
N ASP A 117 12.23 -0.32 18.91
CA ASP A 117 13.42 -0.07 19.72
C ASP A 117 13.92 -1.44 20.25
N PRO A 118 14.74 -2.15 19.46
CA PRO A 118 15.22 -3.48 19.84
C PRO A 118 16.24 -3.45 20.98
N GLU A 119 16.83 -2.29 21.27
CA GLU A 119 17.85 -2.10 22.30
C GLU A 119 17.24 -1.55 23.61
N LYS A 120 15.94 -1.20 23.59
CA LYS A 120 15.18 -0.61 24.70
C LYS A 120 15.86 0.63 25.29
N VAL A 121 16.41 1.47 24.42
CA VAL A 121 17.12 2.71 24.78
C VAL A 121 16.22 3.93 24.87
N GLY A 122 14.91 3.76 24.66
CA GLY A 122 13.90 4.82 24.78
C GLY A 122 13.59 5.55 23.47
N LYS A 123 13.98 4.99 22.32
CA LYS A 123 13.75 5.60 21.00
C LYS A 123 13.76 4.55 19.87
N PRO A 124 12.93 4.71 18.83
CA PRO A 124 12.94 3.77 17.71
C PRO A 124 14.27 3.80 16.94
N LYS A 125 14.65 2.63 16.42
CA LYS A 125 15.80 2.45 15.54
C LYS A 125 15.35 2.55 14.08
N ASN A 126 16.01 3.41 13.30
CA ASN A 126 15.71 3.64 11.88
C ASN A 126 14.19 3.81 11.61
N PRO A 127 13.52 4.78 12.27
CA PRO A 127 12.09 4.95 12.08
C PRO A 127 11.74 5.32 10.63
N PRO A 128 10.55 4.93 10.14
CA PRO A 128 10.04 5.43 8.87
C PRO A 128 9.72 6.93 8.96
N SER A 129 9.48 7.55 7.81
CA SER A 129 9.10 8.96 7.71
C SER A 129 8.15 9.25 6.55
N LEU A 130 7.33 10.29 6.72
CA LEU A 130 6.51 10.88 5.67
C LEU A 130 6.89 12.36 5.52
N THR A 131 7.48 12.73 4.39
CA THR A 131 8.00 14.10 4.17
C THR A 131 7.56 14.67 2.84
N ASN A 132 7.49 16.00 2.75
CA ASN A 132 7.31 16.67 1.46
C ASN A 132 8.61 16.58 0.65
N VAL A 133 8.47 16.27 -0.63
CA VAL A 133 9.55 16.30 -1.62
C VAL A 133 9.08 16.96 -2.90
N ALA A 134 10.01 17.30 -3.79
CA ALA A 134 9.70 17.72 -5.15
C ALA A 134 10.17 16.65 -6.14
N ILE A 135 9.25 16.12 -6.94
CA ILE A 135 9.53 15.14 -7.99
C ILE A 135 9.26 15.82 -9.33
N ASN A 136 10.31 15.96 -10.16
CA ASN A 136 10.26 16.76 -11.40
C ASN A 136 9.76 18.20 -11.20
N GLY A 137 10.06 18.80 -10.04
CA GLY A 137 9.64 20.16 -9.68
C GLY A 137 8.21 20.29 -9.16
N GLU A 138 7.44 19.19 -9.11
CA GLU A 138 6.08 19.18 -8.56
C GLU A 138 6.09 18.63 -7.11
N PRO A 139 5.25 19.15 -6.20
CA PRO A 139 5.12 18.62 -4.85
C PRO A 139 4.66 17.16 -4.82
N ALA A 140 5.19 16.41 -3.85
CA ALA A 140 4.80 15.04 -3.56
C ALA A 140 5.08 14.71 -2.08
N ALA A 141 4.47 13.64 -1.58
CA ALA A 141 4.88 13.01 -0.33
C ALA A 141 5.81 11.83 -0.61
N LEU A 142 6.92 11.75 0.13
CA LEU A 142 7.81 10.59 0.18
C LEU A 142 7.50 9.79 1.45
N LEU A 143 7.05 8.55 1.26
CA LEU A 143 7.08 7.51 2.28
C LEU A 143 8.46 6.86 2.23
N SER A 144 9.16 6.85 3.36
CA SER A 144 10.47 6.22 3.49
C SER A 144 10.48 5.26 4.66
N GLU A 145 10.74 3.99 4.40
CA GLU A 145 10.82 2.92 5.38
C GLU A 145 12.17 2.21 5.28
N PRO A 146 13.15 2.60 6.14
CA PRO A 146 14.51 2.09 6.04
C PRO A 146 14.72 0.73 6.72
N ASP A 147 13.73 0.20 7.46
CA ASP A 147 13.82 -1.11 8.10
C ASP A 147 12.46 -1.83 8.14
N HIS A 148 12.45 -3.12 7.81
CA HIS A 148 11.27 -4.01 7.82
C HIS A 148 10.52 -4.23 9.12
N HIS A 149 11.07 -3.75 10.23
CA HIS A 149 10.36 -3.68 11.51
C HIS A 149 9.58 -2.37 11.68
N GLY A 150 9.58 -1.52 10.65
CA GLY A 150 8.87 -0.27 10.58
C GLY A 150 7.39 -0.46 10.26
N GLY A 151 6.83 0.49 9.54
CA GLY A 151 5.49 0.46 9.02
C GLY A 151 5.02 1.90 8.85
N ILE A 152 4.43 2.21 7.72
CA ILE A 152 3.95 3.55 7.41
C ILE A 152 2.69 3.46 6.56
N ILE A 153 1.60 4.01 7.07
CA ILE A 153 0.36 4.15 6.29
C ILE A 153 -0.16 5.57 6.33
N ILE A 154 -0.80 5.96 5.23
CA ILE A 154 -1.70 7.11 5.15
C ILE A 154 -3.13 6.58 5.15
N ARG A 155 -3.96 7.12 6.04
CA ARG A 155 -5.37 6.77 6.20
C ARG A 155 -6.25 8.01 6.33
N PRO A 156 -7.58 7.92 6.17
CA PRO A 156 -8.45 9.02 6.53
C PRO A 156 -8.51 9.15 8.06
N THR A 157 -8.70 10.38 8.56
CA THR A 157 -8.86 10.65 9.99
C THR A 157 -10.19 10.14 10.54
N HIS A 158 -11.21 10.11 9.70
CA HIS A 158 -12.55 9.65 10.02
C HIS A 158 -12.96 8.49 9.09
N PRO A 159 -13.93 7.65 9.50
CA PRO A 159 -14.50 6.65 8.61
C PRO A 159 -14.99 7.28 7.30
N LEU A 160 -14.90 6.51 6.22
CA LEU A 160 -15.37 6.94 4.91
C LEU A 160 -16.91 7.05 4.87
N PRO A 161 -17.46 7.87 3.96
CA PRO A 161 -18.90 7.89 3.68
C PRO A 161 -19.45 6.52 3.29
N THR A 162 -20.77 6.38 3.24
CA THR A 162 -21.41 5.13 2.78
C THR A 162 -21.21 4.86 1.30
N GLN A 163 -21.07 5.91 0.48
CA GLN A 163 -20.73 5.82 -0.93
C GLN A 163 -19.57 6.76 -1.20
N TYR A 164 -18.45 6.21 -1.63
CA TYR A 164 -17.22 6.96 -1.79
C TYR A 164 -16.42 6.49 -2.98
N ARG A 165 -15.51 7.35 -3.40
CA ARG A 165 -14.41 6.97 -4.25
C ARG A 165 -13.12 7.60 -3.74
N ILE A 166 -12.07 6.79 -3.63
CA ILE A 166 -10.72 7.26 -3.33
C ILE A 166 -9.90 7.13 -4.61
N GLU A 167 -9.05 8.11 -4.87
CA GLU A 167 -8.05 8.04 -5.93
C GLU A 167 -6.72 8.58 -5.43
N TYR A 168 -5.62 8.01 -5.90
CA TYR A 168 -4.31 8.62 -5.67
C TYR A 168 -3.35 8.33 -6.82
N SER A 169 -2.33 9.17 -6.97
CA SER A 169 -1.31 9.03 -8.01
C SER A 169 0.05 8.66 -7.41
N LEU A 170 0.63 7.55 -7.87
CA LEU A 170 1.98 7.09 -7.54
C LEU A 170 2.99 7.62 -8.56
N VAL A 171 4.08 8.22 -8.07
CA VAL A 171 5.16 8.84 -8.88
C VAL A 171 6.55 8.32 -8.55
N GLY A 172 6.68 7.40 -7.59
CA GLY A 172 7.93 6.71 -7.30
C GLY A 172 7.65 5.44 -6.49
N LEU A 173 8.42 4.38 -6.73
CA LEU A 173 8.27 3.11 -6.03
C LEU A 173 9.61 2.36 -5.93
N ASP A 174 9.96 1.99 -4.71
CA ASP A 174 11.06 1.09 -4.36
C ASP A 174 10.68 0.26 -3.13
N PHE A 175 9.59 -0.50 -3.23
CA PHE A 175 9.18 -1.53 -2.27
C PHE A 175 9.34 -2.92 -2.91
N GLY A 176 10.55 -3.17 -3.41
CA GLY A 176 10.93 -4.37 -4.15
C GLY A 176 10.58 -4.33 -5.64
N GLY A 177 10.56 -5.52 -6.23
CA GLY A 177 10.48 -5.70 -7.68
C GLY A 177 11.85 -5.71 -8.34
N SER A 178 11.97 -6.33 -9.51
CA SER A 178 13.18 -6.12 -10.31
C SER A 178 13.18 -4.71 -10.91
N ARG A 179 14.37 -4.22 -11.27
CA ARG A 179 14.57 -3.05 -12.11
C ARG A 179 15.27 -3.48 -13.39
N ASN A 180 14.61 -3.30 -14.55
CA ASN A 180 15.10 -3.80 -15.84
C ASN A 180 15.49 -5.29 -15.80
N GLY A 181 14.73 -6.11 -15.05
CA GLY A 181 15.01 -7.54 -14.86
C GLY A 181 16.14 -7.86 -13.87
N GLN A 182 16.72 -6.86 -13.18
CA GLN A 182 17.72 -7.04 -12.14
C GLN A 182 17.12 -6.88 -10.75
N TRP A 183 17.33 -7.85 -9.87
CA TRP A 183 16.86 -7.80 -8.48
C TRP A 183 17.77 -6.99 -7.56
N ALA A 184 19.04 -6.83 -7.94
CA ALA A 184 20.00 -6.00 -7.23
C ALA A 184 20.10 -4.64 -7.92
N TYR A 185 19.84 -3.57 -7.19
CA TYR A 185 19.92 -2.20 -7.68
C TYR A 185 20.12 -1.24 -6.50
N SER A 186 20.87 -0.16 -6.71
CA SER A 186 21.10 0.87 -5.68
C SER A 186 21.64 0.35 -4.34
N GLY A 187 22.44 -0.73 -4.36
CA GLY A 187 22.98 -1.37 -3.14
C GLY A 187 21.94 -2.14 -2.31
N ARG A 188 20.79 -2.47 -2.91
CA ARG A 188 19.70 -3.24 -2.32
C ARG A 188 19.40 -4.46 -3.18
N VAL A 189 18.77 -5.48 -2.59
CA VAL A 189 18.22 -6.65 -3.29
C VAL A 189 16.73 -6.75 -2.97
N ASN A 190 15.88 -6.73 -4.00
CA ASN A 190 14.42 -6.71 -3.84
C ASN A 190 13.94 -5.63 -2.85
N GLY A 191 14.53 -4.43 -2.93
CA GLY A 191 14.24 -3.30 -2.04
C GLY A 191 14.88 -3.38 -0.65
N TYR A 192 15.47 -4.50 -0.22
CA TYR A 192 16.11 -4.60 1.10
C TYR A 192 17.57 -4.18 1.07
N ALA A 193 18.02 -3.53 2.15
CA ALA A 193 19.44 -3.47 2.46
C ALA A 193 20.05 -4.89 2.62
N GLU A 194 21.26 -5.07 2.08
CA GLU A 194 21.90 -6.40 2.05
C GLU A 194 22.36 -6.90 3.44
N ASN A 195 22.63 -5.98 4.38
CA ASN A 195 23.23 -6.30 5.67
C ASN A 195 22.22 -6.86 6.70
N GLY A 196 22.73 -7.72 7.60
CA GLY A 196 21.98 -8.28 8.72
C GLY A 196 20.89 -9.29 8.35
N ALA A 197 20.33 -9.96 9.35
CA ALA A 197 19.14 -10.77 9.18
C ALA A 197 17.90 -9.86 9.11
N LYS A 198 16.96 -10.20 8.22
CA LYS A 198 15.64 -9.55 8.08
C LYS A 198 14.61 -10.66 8.14
N THR A 199 13.77 -10.68 9.16
CA THR A 199 12.91 -11.83 9.46
C THR A 199 11.50 -11.40 9.86
N ARG A 200 10.55 -12.34 9.83
CA ARG A 200 9.16 -12.08 10.24
C ARG A 200 8.94 -11.98 11.75
N HIS A 201 10.01 -11.94 12.55
CA HIS A 201 9.95 -11.96 14.02
C HIS A 201 9.01 -10.88 14.60
N PRO A 202 8.21 -11.16 15.65
CA PRO A 202 7.99 -12.44 16.33
C PRO A 202 6.72 -13.19 15.85
N TRP A 203 6.10 -12.78 14.75
CA TRP A 203 4.77 -13.26 14.36
C TRP A 203 4.85 -14.37 13.29
N ALA A 204 4.83 -15.61 13.76
CA ALA A 204 4.78 -16.79 12.88
C ALA A 204 3.39 -17.01 12.29
N PHE A 205 3.35 -17.44 11.02
CA PHE A 205 2.13 -17.82 10.33
C PHE A 205 1.79 -19.30 10.61
N GLY A 206 1.43 -19.59 11.87
CA GLY A 206 1.05 -20.92 12.35
C GLY A 206 2.10 -21.58 13.24
N PRO A 207 1.89 -22.84 13.66
CA PRO A 207 2.84 -23.59 14.48
C PRO A 207 4.21 -23.63 13.82
N SER A 208 5.21 -23.07 14.50
CA SER A 208 6.55 -22.90 13.96
C SER A 208 7.58 -23.11 15.07
N ASN A 209 8.64 -23.85 14.77
CA ASN A 209 9.75 -24.02 15.70
C ASN A 209 10.67 -22.79 15.76
N GLU A 210 10.47 -21.78 14.89
CA GLU A 210 11.28 -20.57 14.88
C GLU A 210 11.08 -19.70 16.12
N ILE A 211 9.92 -19.80 16.78
CA ILE A 211 9.57 -18.99 17.95
C ILE A 211 10.56 -19.21 19.10
N ALA A 212 11.10 -20.43 19.20
CA ALA A 212 12.12 -20.80 20.19
C ALA A 212 13.55 -20.45 19.75
N LYS A 213 13.76 -19.95 18.54
CA LYS A 213 15.10 -19.70 17.96
C LYS A 213 15.56 -18.25 18.14
N PRO A 214 16.88 -18.00 18.09
CA PRO A 214 17.41 -16.64 17.95
C PRO A 214 16.89 -15.95 16.70
N TYR A 215 16.76 -14.62 16.73
CA TYR A 215 16.25 -13.78 15.64
C TYR A 215 16.80 -14.15 14.25
N ALA A 216 18.10 -14.40 14.12
CA ALA A 216 18.73 -14.68 12.82
C ALA A 216 18.27 -15.98 12.15
N ASP A 217 17.65 -16.90 12.90
CA ASP A 217 17.19 -18.21 12.43
C ASP A 217 15.68 -18.25 12.15
N TRP A 218 14.99 -17.11 12.26
CA TRP A 218 13.60 -16.95 11.85
C TRP A 218 13.47 -16.93 10.33
N PHE A 219 12.25 -17.16 9.82
CA PHE A 219 11.99 -17.06 8.38
C PHE A 219 12.43 -15.69 7.83
N GLY A 220 13.34 -15.72 6.87
CA GLY A 220 13.90 -14.53 6.24
C GLY A 220 12.92 -13.90 5.25
N VAL A 221 12.70 -12.59 5.36
CA VAL A 221 11.74 -11.86 4.51
C VAL A 221 12.36 -11.21 3.28
N LYS A 222 13.69 -11.25 3.10
CA LYS A 222 14.37 -10.61 1.96
C LYS A 222 13.88 -11.09 0.59
N ASN A 223 13.36 -12.32 0.52
CA ASN A 223 12.81 -12.86 -0.73
C ASN A 223 11.46 -12.23 -1.11
N THR A 224 10.76 -11.58 -0.18
CA THR A 224 9.39 -11.12 -0.32
C THR A 224 9.30 -9.64 0.02
N ASN A 225 8.82 -8.79 -0.87
CA ASN A 225 8.58 -7.37 -0.57
C ASN A 225 7.24 -6.96 -1.16
N GLY A 226 6.69 -5.82 -0.75
CA GLY A 226 5.34 -5.44 -1.16
C GLY A 226 4.96 -4.03 -0.77
N PHE A 227 3.81 -3.61 -1.25
CA PHE A 227 3.26 -2.29 -0.97
C PHE A 227 1.75 -2.33 -1.15
N TYR A 228 1.02 -1.73 -0.23
CA TYR A 228 -0.43 -1.58 -0.35
C TYR A 228 -0.69 -0.27 -1.07
N PHE A 229 -0.94 -0.36 -2.37
CA PHE A 229 -1.27 0.81 -3.16
C PHE A 229 -2.54 1.46 -2.61
N LEU A 230 -3.60 0.68 -2.45
CA LEU A 230 -4.83 1.15 -1.81
C LEU A 230 -5.61 -0.06 -1.28
N ALA A 231 -5.95 -0.08 0.00
CA ALA A 231 -6.82 -1.10 0.56
C ALA A 231 -7.91 -0.49 1.44
N ILE A 232 -9.02 -1.22 1.61
CA ILE A 232 -10.07 -0.91 2.57
C ILE A 232 -10.00 -1.92 3.70
N VAL A 233 -9.93 -1.43 4.92
CA VAL A 233 -9.90 -2.23 6.15
C VAL A 233 -11.14 -1.99 7.00
N ASP A 234 -11.39 -2.90 7.93
CA ASP A 234 -12.63 -3.02 8.70
C ASP A 234 -12.50 -2.65 10.19
N TYR A 235 -11.32 -2.21 10.62
CA TYR A 235 -11.01 -1.89 12.02
C TYR A 235 -10.83 -0.38 12.22
N PRO A 236 -11.27 0.15 13.39
CA PRO A 236 -11.09 1.55 13.71
C PRO A 236 -9.63 1.87 14.03
N ASP A 237 -9.25 3.12 13.83
CA ASP A 237 -7.88 3.62 14.03
C ASP A 237 -6.82 2.76 13.31
N PRO A 238 -6.85 2.63 11.96
CA PRO A 238 -5.83 1.84 11.28
C PRO A 238 -4.43 2.36 11.57
N PHE A 239 -3.52 1.43 11.86
CA PHE A 239 -2.08 1.68 11.97
C PHE A 239 -1.32 0.40 11.60
N PRO A 240 0.02 0.48 11.37
CA PRO A 240 0.80 -0.70 11.01
C PRO A 240 0.78 -1.76 12.12
N ARG A 241 0.57 -3.03 11.73
CA ARG A 241 0.41 -4.20 12.60
C ARG A 241 1.18 -5.39 12.06
N ASN A 242 1.21 -6.47 12.83
CA ASN A 242 1.70 -7.75 12.33
C ASN A 242 0.91 -8.23 11.09
N ASN A 243 1.57 -9.04 10.27
CA ASN A 243 1.01 -9.55 9.01
C ASN A 243 -0.31 -10.33 9.16
N VAL A 244 -0.53 -11.09 10.24
CA VAL A 244 -1.77 -11.89 10.41
C VAL A 244 -2.96 -10.97 10.66
N PHE A 245 -2.78 -9.94 11.49
CA PHE A 245 -3.80 -8.93 11.72
C PHE A 245 -4.20 -8.26 10.41
N ILE A 246 -3.24 -7.74 9.64
CA ILE A 246 -3.58 -7.10 8.36
C ILE A 246 -4.30 -8.09 7.42
N HIS A 247 -3.89 -9.35 7.38
CA HIS A 247 -4.51 -10.35 6.49
C HIS A 247 -5.94 -10.75 6.88
N THR A 248 -6.37 -10.52 8.12
CA THR A 248 -7.72 -10.82 8.63
C THR A 248 -8.68 -9.61 8.60
N HIS A 249 -8.14 -8.42 8.32
CA HIS A 249 -8.86 -7.15 8.41
C HIS A 249 -9.04 -6.40 7.08
N ARG A 250 -8.65 -7.01 5.96
CA ARG A 250 -8.84 -6.44 4.60
C ARG A 250 -10.21 -6.83 4.05
N LYS A 251 -10.93 -5.85 3.52
CA LYS A 251 -12.15 -6.08 2.72
C LYS A 251 -11.83 -6.19 1.23
N VAL A 252 -11.03 -5.24 0.75
CA VAL A 252 -10.49 -5.19 -0.62
C VAL A 252 -9.09 -4.60 -0.61
N ALA A 253 -8.23 -5.01 -1.54
CA ALA A 253 -6.89 -4.45 -1.69
C ALA A 253 -6.45 -4.37 -3.15
N ILE A 254 -5.75 -3.28 -3.46
CA ILE A 254 -4.83 -3.17 -4.58
C ILE A 254 -3.43 -3.14 -3.96
N ASP A 255 -2.68 -4.23 -4.09
CA ASP A 255 -1.35 -4.37 -3.49
C ASP A 255 -0.33 -4.94 -4.49
N ALA A 256 0.94 -4.86 -4.09
CA ALA A 256 2.02 -5.60 -4.70
C ALA A 256 2.53 -6.63 -3.70
N TYR A 257 2.82 -7.83 -4.21
CA TYR A 257 3.60 -8.83 -3.48
C TYR A 257 4.61 -9.44 -4.44
N THR A 258 5.86 -9.02 -4.27
CA THR A 258 6.96 -9.40 -5.14
C THR A 258 7.81 -10.47 -4.46
N MET A 259 8.06 -11.55 -5.18
CA MET A 259 9.00 -12.59 -4.77
C MET A 259 10.15 -12.77 -5.76
N ALA A 260 11.39 -12.65 -5.28
CA ALA A 260 12.59 -12.77 -6.12
C ALA A 260 12.85 -14.22 -6.57
N GLU A 261 12.70 -15.16 -5.64
CA GLU A 261 12.88 -16.58 -5.85
C GLU A 261 11.52 -17.30 -5.82
N LYS A 262 11.26 -18.10 -6.85
CA LYS A 262 10.05 -18.93 -7.02
C LYS A 262 8.75 -18.14 -6.83
N PRO A 263 8.47 -17.17 -7.72
CA PRO A 263 7.25 -16.41 -7.59
C PRO A 263 6.02 -17.33 -7.72
N SER A 264 5.06 -17.16 -6.81
CA SER A 264 3.84 -17.97 -6.76
C SER A 264 2.65 -17.28 -7.42
N PHE A 265 2.76 -15.96 -7.65
CA PHE A 265 1.69 -15.17 -8.25
C PHE A 265 1.79 -15.26 -9.77
N GLN A 266 0.63 -15.34 -10.40
CA GLN A 266 0.49 -15.46 -11.84
C GLN A 266 -0.06 -14.16 -12.39
N LEU A 267 0.29 -13.84 -13.63
CA LEU A 267 -0.30 -12.73 -14.37
C LEU A 267 -1.04 -13.31 -15.58
N CYS A 268 -2.25 -12.81 -15.83
CA CYS A 268 -2.94 -13.04 -17.09
C CYS A 268 -2.23 -12.27 -18.22
N ALA A 269 -1.47 -12.97 -19.07
CA ALA A 269 -0.87 -12.33 -20.24
C ALA A 269 -1.93 -12.07 -21.32
N PRO A 270 -1.74 -11.09 -22.22
CA PRO A 270 -2.67 -10.83 -23.33
C PRO A 270 -2.92 -12.04 -24.25
N SER A 271 -2.03 -13.03 -24.24
CA SER A 271 -2.19 -14.30 -24.97
C SER A 271 -3.19 -15.28 -24.32
N GLY A 272 -3.73 -14.95 -23.14
CA GLY A 272 -4.58 -15.81 -22.33
C GLY A 272 -3.81 -16.81 -21.45
N ASN A 273 -2.48 -16.84 -21.53
CA ASN A 273 -1.64 -17.70 -20.71
C ASN A 273 -1.24 -17.02 -19.39
N HIS A 274 -1.10 -17.82 -18.34
CA HIS A 274 -0.55 -17.36 -17.07
C HIS A 274 0.98 -17.31 -17.14
N VAL A 275 1.58 -16.19 -16.73
CA VAL A 275 3.02 -16.02 -16.61
C VAL A 275 3.40 -15.62 -15.19
N THR A 276 4.42 -16.23 -14.63
CA THR A 276 4.94 -15.86 -13.31
C THR A 276 5.85 -14.63 -13.44
N GLN A 277 5.65 -13.60 -12.61
CA GLN A 277 6.32 -12.30 -12.79
C GLN A 277 6.65 -11.59 -11.48
N ASP A 278 7.56 -10.62 -11.57
CA ASP A 278 7.86 -9.61 -10.56
C ASP A 278 6.91 -8.39 -10.69
N ASN A 279 7.01 -7.41 -9.77
CA ASN A 279 6.30 -6.12 -9.87
C ASN A 279 4.78 -6.26 -10.07
N THR A 280 4.18 -7.26 -9.45
CA THR A 280 2.76 -7.56 -9.60
C THR A 280 1.88 -6.48 -8.99
N VAL A 281 0.72 -6.24 -9.63
CA VAL A 281 -0.39 -5.49 -9.04
C VAL A 281 -1.57 -6.43 -8.93
N ASN A 282 -2.01 -6.70 -7.72
CA ASN A 282 -3.16 -7.55 -7.47
C ASN A 282 -4.41 -6.67 -7.30
N ALA A 283 -5.55 -7.16 -7.78
CA ALA A 283 -6.85 -6.59 -7.47
C ALA A 283 -7.64 -7.66 -6.69
N LEU A 284 -7.69 -7.51 -5.37
CA LEU A 284 -8.16 -8.53 -4.45
C LEU A 284 -9.46 -8.08 -3.77
N PHE A 285 -10.46 -8.95 -3.82
CA PHE A 285 -11.62 -8.91 -2.94
C PHE A 285 -11.45 -10.02 -1.92
N PHE A 286 -11.66 -9.75 -0.64
CA PHE A 286 -11.49 -10.78 0.37
C PHE A 286 -12.83 -11.37 0.75
N SER A 287 -12.95 -12.69 0.69
CA SER A 287 -14.09 -13.43 1.23
C SER A 287 -13.79 -13.90 2.65
N PRO A 288 -14.82 -14.26 3.44
CA PRO A 288 -14.62 -14.92 4.71
C PRO A 288 -13.70 -16.13 4.53
N GLY A 289 -12.44 -16.04 4.96
CA GLY A 289 -11.43 -17.07 4.72
C GLY A 289 -11.26 -18.09 5.83
N GLY A 290 -10.12 -18.76 5.81
CA GLY A 290 -9.64 -19.55 6.93
C GLY A 290 -9.37 -18.69 8.17
N MET A 291 -8.89 -19.34 9.22
CA MET A 291 -8.74 -18.70 10.52
C MET A 291 -7.77 -17.52 10.57
N VAL A 292 -6.67 -17.59 9.81
CA VAL A 292 -5.53 -16.65 9.92
C VAL A 292 -5.37 -15.78 8.67
N GLU A 293 -6.29 -15.91 7.71
CA GLU A 293 -6.28 -15.16 6.47
C GLU A 293 -7.67 -15.18 5.82
N SER A 294 -8.15 -14.01 5.42
CA SER A 294 -9.32 -13.89 4.56
C SER A 294 -9.02 -14.43 3.15
N GLU A 295 -9.96 -15.14 2.55
CA GLU A 295 -9.75 -15.82 1.28
C GLU A 295 -9.66 -14.81 0.14
N PRO A 296 -8.52 -14.73 -0.59
CA PRO A 296 -8.41 -13.81 -1.70
C PRO A 296 -9.26 -14.28 -2.87
N VAL A 297 -10.02 -13.34 -3.44
CA VAL A 297 -10.72 -13.47 -4.72
C VAL A 297 -10.05 -12.50 -5.68
N SER A 298 -9.16 -13.03 -6.51
CA SER A 298 -8.34 -12.23 -7.43
C SER A 298 -9.10 -11.92 -8.71
N ALA A 299 -9.12 -10.65 -9.10
CA ALA A 299 -9.68 -10.21 -10.37
C ALA A 299 -8.57 -9.87 -11.37
N SER A 300 -8.70 -10.39 -12.58
CA SER A 300 -7.78 -10.16 -13.70
C SER A 300 -8.54 -10.18 -15.03
N GLU A 301 -7.85 -9.86 -16.13
CA GLU A 301 -8.42 -9.98 -17.48
C GLU A 301 -8.78 -11.42 -17.87
N CYS A 302 -8.21 -12.43 -17.19
CA CYS A 302 -8.56 -13.84 -17.38
C CYS A 302 -9.84 -14.23 -16.60
N GLY A 303 -10.46 -13.27 -15.90
CA GLY A 303 -11.62 -13.48 -15.05
C GLY A 303 -11.25 -13.53 -13.56
N THR A 304 -12.20 -14.02 -12.76
CA THR A 304 -12.09 -14.10 -11.31
C THR A 304 -11.53 -15.46 -10.90
N THR A 305 -10.45 -15.45 -10.13
CA THR A 305 -9.90 -16.64 -9.48
C THR A 305 -10.30 -16.62 -8.01
N TYR A 306 -10.95 -17.70 -7.57
CA TYR A 306 -11.37 -17.87 -6.19
C TYR A 306 -10.28 -18.53 -5.39
N GLY A 307 -10.15 -18.09 -4.13
CA GLY A 307 -9.29 -18.75 -3.20
C GLY A 307 -9.78 -20.13 -2.77
N ASP A 308 -8.88 -20.96 -2.23
CA ASP A 308 -9.24 -22.18 -1.50
C ASP A 308 -8.69 -22.08 -0.07
N ALA A 309 -9.55 -22.30 0.93
CA ALA A 309 -9.18 -22.40 2.35
C ALA A 309 -8.17 -23.51 2.64
N ARG A 310 -8.03 -24.51 1.76
CA ARG A 310 -7.29 -25.77 1.97
C ARG A 310 -6.02 -25.92 1.13
N ALA A 311 -5.84 -25.09 0.12
CA ALA A 311 -4.66 -25.04 -0.74
C ALA A 311 -4.42 -23.59 -1.16
N ALA A 312 -3.19 -23.11 -1.25
CA ALA A 312 -2.94 -21.74 -1.70
C ALA A 312 -3.44 -21.60 -3.16
N PRO A 313 -4.58 -20.91 -3.41
CA PRO A 313 -4.98 -20.57 -4.75
C PRO A 313 -3.90 -19.66 -5.36
N PRO A 314 -3.56 -19.76 -6.64
CA PRO A 314 -2.67 -18.78 -7.24
C PRO A 314 -3.38 -17.43 -7.21
N VAL A 315 -2.81 -16.43 -6.53
CA VAL A 315 -3.20 -15.05 -6.76
C VAL A 315 -2.88 -14.75 -8.22
N VAL A 316 -3.91 -14.38 -8.99
CA VAL A 316 -3.76 -13.93 -10.37
C VAL A 316 -3.80 -12.41 -10.37
N SER A 317 -2.62 -11.82 -10.53
CA SER A 317 -2.41 -10.38 -10.60
C SER A 317 -3.16 -9.77 -11.80
N ALA A 318 -3.64 -8.55 -11.61
CA ALA A 318 -4.31 -7.77 -12.65
C ALA A 318 -3.32 -7.23 -13.68
N ALA A 319 -2.14 -6.81 -13.23
CA ALA A 319 -1.13 -6.19 -14.06
C ALA A 319 0.29 -6.40 -13.50
N GLN A 320 1.29 -6.00 -14.29
CA GLN A 320 2.68 -5.86 -13.86
C GLN A 320 3.13 -4.42 -14.07
N LEU A 321 3.59 -3.77 -12.99
CA LEU A 321 4.16 -2.44 -13.07
C LEU A 321 5.48 -2.44 -13.84
N THR A 322 5.77 -1.29 -14.40
CA THR A 322 7.08 -0.90 -14.92
C THR A 322 7.58 0.25 -14.04
N PRO A 323 8.27 -0.01 -12.91
CA PRO A 323 8.75 1.06 -12.04
C PRO A 323 9.65 2.09 -12.75
N GLU A 324 10.30 1.69 -13.84
CA GLU A 324 11.24 2.51 -14.61
C GLU A 324 10.58 3.65 -15.37
N VAL A 325 9.25 3.61 -15.59
CA VAL A 325 8.57 4.77 -16.18
C VAL A 325 8.36 5.89 -15.16
N LEU A 326 8.51 5.61 -13.86
CA LEU A 326 8.44 6.63 -12.81
C LEU A 326 9.77 7.40 -12.74
N PRO A 327 9.75 8.73 -12.47
CA PRO A 327 8.57 9.59 -12.29
C PRO A 327 8.02 10.20 -13.60
N GLY A 328 8.55 9.82 -14.77
CA GLY A 328 8.16 10.40 -16.06
C GLY A 328 6.70 10.13 -16.45
N GLU A 329 6.16 8.99 -16.01
CA GLU A 329 4.73 8.66 -16.04
C GLU A 329 4.22 8.44 -14.60
N ARG A 330 2.89 8.35 -14.44
CA ARG A 330 2.24 8.12 -13.14
C ARG A 330 1.35 6.88 -13.22
N TYR A 331 1.24 6.16 -12.11
CA TYR A 331 0.16 5.19 -11.91
C TYR A 331 -0.95 5.83 -11.09
N ARG A 332 -2.21 5.51 -11.41
CA ARG A 332 -3.37 5.91 -10.61
C ARG A 332 -4.08 4.66 -10.10
N PHE A 333 -4.40 4.67 -8.83
CA PHE A 333 -5.16 3.61 -8.17
C PHE A 333 -6.41 4.21 -7.56
N ALA A 334 -7.50 3.43 -7.58
CA ALA A 334 -8.74 3.87 -7.00
C ALA A 334 -9.60 2.72 -6.49
N ILE A 335 -10.33 3.00 -5.41
CA ILE A 335 -11.38 2.13 -4.88
C ILE A 335 -12.65 2.95 -4.76
N GLU A 336 -13.74 2.38 -5.25
CA GLU A 336 -15.07 2.93 -5.20
C GLU A 336 -16.01 1.98 -4.45
N ARG A 337 -16.80 2.51 -3.52
CA ARG A 337 -17.93 1.81 -2.89
C ARG A 337 -19.22 2.49 -3.30
N ASP A 338 -20.16 1.71 -3.80
CA ASP A 338 -21.56 2.14 -3.95
C ASP A 338 -22.49 1.28 -3.09
N ARG A 339 -23.80 1.42 -3.27
CA ARG A 339 -24.82 0.71 -2.49
C ARG A 339 -24.79 -0.81 -2.62
N THR A 340 -24.05 -1.35 -3.59
CA THR A 340 -24.14 -2.76 -3.98
C THR A 340 -22.79 -3.46 -4.04
N GLY A 341 -21.67 -2.75 -3.95
CA GLY A 341 -20.36 -3.39 -4.04
C GLY A 341 -19.17 -2.44 -4.10
N TYR A 342 -18.00 -3.03 -4.35
CA TYR A 342 -16.73 -2.34 -4.54
C TYR A 342 -16.28 -2.43 -5.99
N THR A 343 -15.57 -1.40 -6.44
CA THR A 343 -14.86 -1.38 -7.73
C THR A 343 -13.41 -0.94 -7.53
N LEU A 344 -12.47 -1.77 -7.97
CA LEU A 344 -11.03 -1.54 -7.92
C LEU A 344 -10.58 -1.10 -9.31
N GLU A 345 -9.83 -0.01 -9.40
CA GLU A 345 -9.33 0.53 -10.66
C GLU A 345 -7.82 0.80 -10.59
N ILE A 346 -7.12 0.37 -11.63
CA ILE A 346 -5.66 0.47 -11.78
C ILE A 346 -5.37 1.05 -13.15
N GLN A 347 -4.64 2.17 -13.21
CA GLN A 347 -4.31 2.86 -14.46
C GLN A 347 -2.81 3.18 -14.52
N GLY A 348 -2.21 3.02 -15.69
CA GLY A 348 -0.80 3.35 -15.93
C GLY A 348 -0.21 2.64 -17.13
N ASN A 349 1.13 2.58 -17.21
CA ASN A 349 1.88 1.94 -18.29
C ASN A 349 2.47 0.58 -17.84
N PHE A 350 1.78 -0.50 -18.18
CA PHE A 350 2.11 -1.85 -17.70
C PHE A 350 2.96 -2.62 -18.71
N ARG A 351 3.84 -3.50 -18.21
CA ARG A 351 4.87 -4.19 -19.00
C ARG A 351 4.34 -4.90 -20.26
N PHE A 352 3.15 -5.49 -20.20
CA PHE A 352 2.57 -6.27 -21.31
C PHE A 352 1.44 -5.60 -22.06
N SER A 353 0.79 -4.60 -21.45
CA SER A 353 -0.42 -3.98 -22.02
C SER A 353 -0.20 -2.52 -22.41
N GLY A 354 0.98 -1.96 -22.13
CA GLY A 354 1.26 -0.55 -22.29
C GLY A 354 0.32 0.29 -21.44
N LYS A 355 -0.12 1.45 -21.98
CA LYS A 355 -1.09 2.32 -21.32
C LYS A 355 -2.47 1.65 -21.26
N ALA A 356 -2.91 1.30 -20.06
CA ALA A 356 -4.19 0.65 -19.84
C ALA A 356 -4.90 1.18 -18.59
N THR A 357 -6.18 0.83 -18.47
CA THR A 357 -6.98 1.02 -17.26
C THR A 357 -7.76 -0.26 -17.02
N TYR A 358 -7.46 -0.93 -15.92
CA TYR A 358 -8.18 -2.11 -15.46
C TYR A 358 -9.20 -1.69 -14.42
N ARG A 359 -10.43 -2.19 -14.54
CA ARG A 359 -11.52 -1.87 -13.61
C ARG A 359 -12.31 -3.13 -13.30
N PHE A 360 -12.23 -3.59 -12.06
CA PHE A 360 -12.89 -4.81 -11.59
C PHE A 360 -13.94 -4.47 -10.56
N ARG A 361 -15.17 -4.90 -10.80
CA ARG A 361 -16.29 -4.72 -9.89
C ARG A 361 -16.72 -6.04 -9.29
N ARG A 362 -17.08 -6.03 -8.01
CA ARG A 362 -17.74 -7.15 -7.35
C ARG A 362 -18.86 -6.63 -6.44
N ALA A 363 -20.02 -7.28 -6.51
CA ALA A 363 -21.10 -7.00 -5.56
C ALA A 363 -20.71 -7.46 -4.15
N PHE A 364 -21.34 -6.89 -3.10
CA PHE A 364 -21.10 -7.31 -1.71
C PHE A 364 -21.31 -8.81 -1.50
N LEU A 365 -22.25 -9.40 -2.24
CA LEU A 365 -22.42 -10.84 -2.39
C LEU A 365 -22.53 -11.17 -3.88
N GLN A 366 -21.63 -12.02 -4.36
CA GLN A 366 -21.64 -12.50 -5.75
C GLN A 366 -21.23 -13.97 -5.77
N ASP A 367 -21.94 -14.79 -6.55
CA ASP A 367 -21.60 -16.21 -6.75
C ASP A 367 -21.48 -17.02 -5.45
N GLY A 368 -22.20 -16.63 -4.39
CA GLY A 368 -22.14 -17.29 -3.06
C GLY A 368 -20.95 -16.89 -2.18
N HIS A 369 -20.10 -15.96 -2.63
CA HIS A 369 -18.94 -15.49 -1.89
C HIS A 369 -19.12 -14.00 -1.52
N PRO A 370 -19.37 -13.67 -0.24
CA PRO A 370 -19.50 -12.28 0.20
C PRO A 370 -18.14 -11.60 0.31
N ILE A 371 -18.10 -10.28 0.20
CA ILE A 371 -16.93 -9.48 0.59
C ILE A 371 -16.89 -9.40 2.12
N TRP A 372 -15.77 -9.78 2.72
CA TRP A 372 -15.58 -9.80 4.16
C TRP A 372 -15.94 -8.46 4.78
N HIS A 373 -16.77 -8.49 5.83
CA HIS A 373 -17.17 -7.32 6.60
C HIS A 373 -17.67 -6.14 5.75
N TYR A 374 -18.34 -6.37 4.62
CA TYR A 374 -18.77 -5.28 3.73
C TYR A 374 -19.71 -4.25 4.40
N ASN A 375 -20.36 -4.62 5.51
CA ASN A 375 -21.30 -3.80 6.24
C ASN A 375 -20.60 -2.72 7.08
N GLN A 376 -20.85 -1.46 6.72
CA GLN A 376 -20.50 -0.28 7.52
C GLN A 376 -21.51 -0.01 8.63
N THR A 377 -22.77 -0.44 8.48
CA THR A 377 -23.81 -0.32 9.51
C THR A 377 -24.40 -1.69 9.86
N ARG A 378 -25.15 -1.75 10.97
CA ARG A 378 -25.73 -3.00 11.47
C ARG A 378 -26.85 -3.52 10.55
N GLU A 379 -27.49 -2.63 9.81
CA GLU A 379 -28.64 -2.92 8.96
C GLU A 379 -28.22 -3.46 7.58
N GLU A 380 -26.96 -3.29 7.18
CA GLU A 380 -26.46 -3.74 5.88
C GLU A 380 -26.21 -5.27 5.84
N TYR A 381 -26.21 -5.96 6.98
CA TYR A 381 -25.90 -7.38 7.08
C TYR A 381 -26.84 -8.14 8.02
N ASP A 382 -27.22 -9.35 7.65
CA ASP A 382 -28.25 -10.15 8.32
C ASP A 382 -27.71 -11.30 9.17
N GLY A 383 -26.39 -11.48 9.23
CA GLY A 383 -25.74 -12.58 9.97
C GLY A 383 -25.51 -13.85 9.17
N ALA A 384 -25.84 -13.90 7.87
CA ALA A 384 -25.81 -15.14 7.08
C ALA A 384 -24.43 -15.82 6.96
N TYR A 385 -23.34 -15.10 7.25
CA TYR A 385 -21.97 -15.58 7.17
C TYR A 385 -21.24 -15.60 8.52
N ASP A 386 -21.99 -15.49 9.62
CA ASP A 386 -21.43 -15.63 10.95
C ASP A 386 -20.95 -17.07 11.18
N ARG A 387 -19.80 -17.21 11.81
CA ARG A 387 -19.15 -18.50 12.01
C ARG A 387 -18.28 -18.47 13.26
N SER A 388 -18.13 -19.66 13.84
CA SER A 388 -17.19 -19.90 14.91
C SER A 388 -15.88 -20.46 14.37
N PHE A 389 -14.76 -20.04 14.94
CA PHE A 389 -13.44 -20.61 14.69
C PHE A 389 -12.83 -21.18 15.96
N THR A 390 -12.11 -22.29 15.81
CA THR A 390 -11.36 -22.90 16.90
C THR A 390 -9.97 -23.26 16.42
N TYR A 391 -8.96 -22.66 17.05
CA TYR A 391 -7.54 -22.94 16.81
C TYR A 391 -6.98 -23.74 17.96
N LYS A 392 -6.44 -24.93 17.67
CA LYS A 392 -5.67 -25.70 18.64
C LYS A 392 -4.18 -25.56 18.35
N GLY A 393 -3.55 -24.60 19.00
CA GLY A 393 -2.11 -24.45 18.98
C GLY A 393 -1.42 -25.40 19.97
N PRO A 394 -0.08 -25.51 19.93
CA PRO A 394 0.67 -26.38 20.85
C PRO A 394 0.56 -25.96 22.32
N PHE A 395 0.24 -24.70 22.60
CA PHE A 395 0.25 -24.13 23.95
C PHE A 395 -1.12 -23.64 24.43
N GLY A 396 -2.17 -23.74 23.61
CA GLY A 396 -3.48 -23.26 23.99
C GLY A 396 -4.56 -23.49 22.94
N LEU A 397 -5.78 -23.11 23.33
CA LEU A 397 -6.96 -23.13 22.50
C LEU A 397 -7.42 -21.67 22.32
N LEU A 398 -7.60 -21.23 21.08
CA LEU A 398 -8.29 -19.99 20.75
C LEU A 398 -9.67 -20.35 20.19
N GLU A 399 -10.71 -19.72 20.73
CA GLU A 399 -12.08 -19.83 20.26
C GLU A 399 -12.61 -18.43 19.90
N ILE A 400 -13.10 -18.28 18.68
CA ILE A 400 -13.79 -17.09 18.19
C ILE A 400 -15.23 -17.55 17.91
N PRO A 401 -16.19 -17.33 18.83
CA PRO A 401 -17.54 -17.88 18.68
C PRO A 401 -18.34 -17.20 17.55
N HIS A 402 -18.05 -15.92 17.29
CA HIS A 402 -18.72 -15.11 16.29
C HIS A 402 -17.70 -14.27 15.53
N SER A 403 -17.31 -14.69 14.32
CA SER A 403 -16.38 -13.91 13.51
C SER A 403 -17.06 -12.76 12.78
N TRP A 404 -18.36 -12.88 12.48
CA TRP A 404 -19.12 -11.86 11.75
C TRP A 404 -20.59 -11.87 12.18
N PRO A 405 -20.91 -11.38 13.40
CA PRO A 405 -22.26 -11.44 13.94
C PRO A 405 -23.22 -10.49 13.21
N LYS A 406 -24.52 -10.82 13.19
CA LYS A 406 -25.58 -10.03 12.54
C LYS A 406 -25.57 -8.54 12.91
N ASP A 407 -25.47 -8.22 14.20
CA ASP A 407 -25.59 -6.84 14.70
C ASP A 407 -24.24 -6.09 14.73
N SER A 408 -23.32 -6.47 13.85
CA SER A 408 -21.98 -5.87 13.71
C SER A 408 -21.98 -4.68 12.76
N ALA A 409 -20.96 -3.85 12.87
CA ALA A 409 -20.70 -2.75 11.94
C ALA A 409 -19.19 -2.54 11.82
N TYR A 410 -18.71 -2.43 10.58
CA TYR A 410 -17.30 -2.29 10.27
C TYR A 410 -17.11 -1.07 9.37
N PRO A 411 -16.88 0.13 9.93
CA PRO A 411 -16.69 1.34 9.13
C PRO A 411 -15.46 1.20 8.22
N ASP A 412 -15.54 1.75 7.01
CA ASP A 412 -14.44 1.67 6.06
C ASP A 412 -13.38 2.72 6.36
N PHE A 413 -12.13 2.28 6.40
CA PHE A 413 -10.97 3.15 6.31
C PHE A 413 -10.10 2.68 5.16
N PHE A 414 -9.55 3.62 4.38
CA PHE A 414 -8.51 3.26 3.44
C PHE A 414 -7.14 3.31 4.08
N ILE A 415 -6.21 2.53 3.53
CA ILE A 415 -4.78 2.60 3.83
C ILE A 415 -3.98 2.64 2.53
N ILE A 416 -2.92 3.44 2.52
CA ILE A 416 -1.90 3.52 1.46
C ILE A 416 -0.54 3.43 2.14
N GLY A 417 0.32 2.48 1.78
CA GLY A 417 1.64 2.34 2.40
C GLY A 417 2.06 0.90 2.70
N ASP A 418 2.92 0.74 3.70
CA ASP A 418 3.22 -0.55 4.31
C ASP A 418 2.49 -0.68 5.66
N PRO A 419 1.47 -1.55 5.76
CA PRO A 419 0.81 -1.82 7.02
C PRO A 419 1.51 -2.88 7.88
N HIS A 420 2.60 -3.51 7.42
CA HIS A 420 3.21 -4.67 8.08
C HIS A 420 4.44 -4.32 8.91
N THR A 421 4.43 -4.68 10.19
CA THR A 421 5.56 -4.37 11.09
C THR A 421 6.66 -5.42 11.14
N ASN A 422 6.69 -6.33 10.16
CA ASN A 422 7.64 -7.44 10.09
C ASN A 422 7.95 -7.93 8.66
N TYR A 423 7.59 -7.17 7.63
CA TYR A 423 7.82 -7.58 6.25
C TYR A 423 8.55 -6.53 5.41
N TYR A 424 7.98 -5.37 5.07
CA TYR A 424 8.48 -4.61 3.92
C TYR A 424 9.48 -3.52 4.27
N GLU A 425 10.36 -3.21 3.33
CA GLU A 425 11.33 -2.11 3.44
C GLU A 425 11.41 -1.42 2.08
N GLY A 426 11.44 -0.08 2.07
CA GLY A 426 11.42 0.62 0.80
C GLY A 426 11.06 2.10 0.85
N THR A 427 10.78 2.64 -0.32
CA THR A 427 10.27 4.01 -0.48
C THR A 427 9.15 4.09 -1.52
N ALA A 428 8.24 5.04 -1.36
CA ALA A 428 7.22 5.35 -2.36
C ALA A 428 6.97 6.86 -2.39
N ALA A 429 6.68 7.40 -3.57
CA ALA A 429 6.34 8.81 -3.73
C ALA A 429 4.91 8.96 -4.29
N ILE A 430 4.11 9.79 -3.64
CA ILE A 430 2.69 10.02 -3.94
C ILE A 430 2.49 11.49 -4.32
N ALA A 431 1.86 11.76 -5.45
CA ALA A 431 1.65 13.13 -5.93
C ALA A 431 0.32 13.73 -5.49
N ASP A 432 -0.72 12.91 -5.33
CA ASP A 432 -2.02 13.38 -4.86
C ASP A 432 -2.85 12.25 -4.25
N ILE A 433 -3.77 12.60 -3.35
CA ILE A 433 -4.84 11.74 -2.81
C ILE A 433 -6.15 12.52 -2.86
N ARG A 434 -7.21 11.93 -3.40
CA ARG A 434 -8.54 12.52 -3.55
C ARG A 434 -9.61 11.63 -2.95
N LEU A 435 -10.58 12.24 -2.29
CA LEU A 435 -11.79 11.59 -1.81
C LEU A 435 -13.01 12.26 -2.44
N TYR A 436 -13.88 11.43 -3.01
CA TYR A 436 -15.16 11.82 -3.57
C TYR A 436 -16.29 11.12 -2.82
N GLU A 437 -17.45 11.75 -2.77
CA GLU A 437 -18.71 11.15 -2.32
C GLU A 437 -19.74 11.16 -3.45
N ARG A 438 -20.77 10.32 -3.33
CA ARG A 438 -21.86 10.30 -4.31
C ARG A 438 -22.70 11.58 -4.17
N ASP A 439 -23.07 12.20 -5.30
CA ASP A 439 -24.04 13.31 -5.36
C ASP A 439 -25.43 12.93 -4.81
#